data_AF-A0A1Q4BCY7-F1
#
_entry.id   AF-A0A1Q4BCY7-F1
#
_cell.length_a   1.000
_cell.length_b   1.000
_cell.length_c   1.000
_cell.angle_alpha   90.00
_cell.angle_beta   90.00
_cell.angle_gamma   90.00
#
_symmetry.space_group_name_H-M   'P 1'
#
loop_
_entity.id
_entity.type
_entity.pdbx_description
1 polymer ?
#
loop_
_entity_poly.entity_id
_entity_poly.type
_entity_poly.pdbx_seq_one_letter_code
_entity_poly.pdbx_strand_id
1 'polypeptide(L)' 'MNRMERFPQPGVEAEVRYLDGDFRVLRPGTFVRCKVTGEPIPIEELRYWDVDLQEAYATPQAKLERMGLKVKL' A
#
# COMPACT_ATOMS: atom_id res chain seq x y z
N MET A 1 -11.97 4.70 24.05
CA MET A 1 -10.95 4.14 23.13
C MET A 1 -11.62 3.85 21.80
N ASN A 2 -11.67 4.81 20.88
CA ASN A 2 -12.17 4.58 19.52
C ASN A 2 -10.99 4.20 18.64
N ARG A 3 -10.80 2.89 18.45
CA ARG A 3 -9.80 2.35 17.53
C ARG A 3 -10.29 2.60 16.10
N MET A 4 -9.80 3.70 15.54
CA MET A 4 -9.57 3.98 14.12
C MET A 4 -10.32 3.08 13.14
N GLU A 5 -11.48 3.54 12.71
CA GLU A 5 -11.97 3.19 11.39
C GLU A 5 -12.03 4.47 10.56
N ARG A 6 -10.82 4.95 10.20
CA ARG A 6 -10.67 5.76 8.99
C ARG A 6 -11.00 4.81 7.84
N PHE A 7 -12.28 4.56 7.59
CA PHE A 7 -12.70 4.04 6.31
C PHE A 7 -12.20 5.06 5.27
N PRO A 8 -11.19 4.73 4.46
CA PRO A 8 -10.74 5.67 3.45
C PRO A 8 -11.92 5.91 2.53
N GLN A 9 -12.32 7.18 2.45
CA GLN A 9 -13.34 7.64 1.50
C GLN A 9 -12.96 7.12 0.11
N PRO A 10 -13.92 6.77 -0.76
CA PRO A 10 -13.61 6.37 -2.12
C PRO A 10 -13.05 7.57 -2.89
N GLY A 11 -11.75 7.80 -2.73
CA GLY A 11 -11.00 8.72 -3.54
C GLY A 11 -10.62 8.07 -4.86
N VAL A 12 -9.81 8.75 -5.65
CA VAL A 12 -9.36 8.23 -6.93
C VAL A 12 -8.13 7.36 -6.69
N GLU A 13 -8.07 6.18 -7.29
CA GLU A 13 -6.86 5.35 -7.26
C GLU A 13 -5.74 6.04 -8.06
N ALA A 14 -4.60 6.27 -7.42
CA ALA A 14 -3.43 6.82 -8.08
C ALA A 14 -2.65 5.71 -8.78
N GLU A 15 -2.10 6.05 -9.94
CA GLU A 15 -1.06 5.24 -10.57
C GLU A 15 0.29 5.78 -10.12
N VAL A 16 1.10 4.93 -9.49
CA VAL A 16 2.36 5.31 -8.89
C VAL A 16 3.48 4.43 -9.43
N ARG A 17 4.61 5.04 -9.77
CA ARG A 17 5.89 4.37 -10.04
C ARG A 17 6.73 4.39 -8.77
N TYR A 18 6.99 3.22 -8.20
CA TYR A 18 7.80 3.09 -6.99
C TYR A 18 9.28 3.16 -7.34
N LEU A 19 10.06 3.88 -6.53
CA LEU A 19 11.50 4.05 -6.66
C LEU A 19 12.19 3.65 -5.34
N ASP A 20 13.52 3.61 -5.35
CA ASP A 20 14.31 3.38 -4.16
C ASP A 20 14.24 4.60 -3.24
N GLY A 21 13.43 4.51 -2.18
CA GLY A 21 13.24 5.59 -1.19
C GLY A 21 12.24 6.68 -1.54
N ASP A 22 11.65 6.67 -2.74
CA ASP A 22 10.63 7.65 -3.18
C ASP A 22 9.62 7.01 -4.14
N PHE A 23 8.59 7.73 -4.56
CA PHE A 23 7.69 7.29 -5.60
C PHE A 23 7.18 8.47 -6.44
N ARG A 24 6.92 8.21 -7.73
CA ARG A 24 6.35 9.20 -8.64
C ARG A 24 4.90 8.88 -8.94
N VAL A 25 4.03 9.87 -8.75
CA VAL A 25 2.62 9.78 -9.17
C VAL A 25 2.57 9.98 -10.69
N LEU A 26 2.16 8.93 -11.41
CA LEU A 26 1.92 8.95 -12.85
C LEU A 26 0.51 9.45 -13.17
N ARG A 27 -0.48 9.02 -12.38
CA ARG A 27 -1.86 9.52 -12.42
C ARG A 27 -2.29 10.01 -11.04
N PRO A 28 -2.83 11.24 -10.94
CA PRO A 28 -3.23 11.79 -9.65
C PRO A 28 -4.34 10.96 -9.03
N GLY A 29 -4.25 10.77 -7.72
CA GLY A 29 -5.22 10.06 -6.90
C GLY A 29 -4.87 10.22 -5.42
N THR A 30 -5.66 9.60 -4.56
CA THR A 30 -5.54 9.73 -3.09
C THR A 30 -5.03 8.45 -2.44
N PHE A 31 -5.12 7.31 -3.13
CA PHE A 31 -4.70 6.01 -2.59
C PHE A 31 -4.10 5.10 -3.67
N VAL A 32 -3.31 4.12 -3.25
CA VAL A 32 -2.89 2.95 -4.04
C VAL A 32 -3.44 1.69 -3.39
N ARG A 33 -3.54 0.55 -4.09
CA ARG A 33 -4.01 -0.70 -3.47
C ARG A 33 -2.87 -1.57 -2.99
N CYS A 34 -3.08 -2.17 -1.82
CA CYS A 34 -2.26 -3.27 -1.35
C CYS A 34 -2.35 -4.44 -2.33
N LYS A 35 -1.21 -4.96 -2.80
CA LYS A 35 -1.18 -6.09 -3.73
C LYS A 35 -1.76 -7.38 -3.13
N VAL A 36 -1.57 -7.57 -1.82
CA VAL A 36 -1.96 -8.81 -1.13
C VAL A 36 -3.40 -8.76 -0.63
N THR A 37 -3.78 -7.67 0.03
CA THR A 37 -5.10 -7.55 0.67
C THR A 37 -6.12 -6.82 -0.21
N GLY A 38 -5.69 -6.07 -1.22
CA GLY A 38 -6.56 -5.21 -2.04
C GLY A 38 -7.04 -3.94 -1.34
N GLU A 39 -6.67 -3.73 -0.07
CA GLU A 39 -7.08 -2.58 0.72
C GLU A 39 -6.48 -1.28 0.17
N PRO A 40 -7.26 -0.18 0.11
CA PRO A 40 -6.75 1.14 -0.24
C PRO A 40 -5.78 1.67 0.82
N ILE A 41 -4.59 2.08 0.37
CA ILE A 41 -3.52 2.69 1.15
C ILE A 41 -3.45 4.16 0.75
N PRO A 42 -3.78 5.11 1.65
CA PRO A 42 -3.60 6.53 1.35
C PRO A 42 -2.16 6.80 0.94
N ILE A 43 -1.96 7.60 -0.10
CA ILE A 43 -0.61 7.89 -0.63
C ILE A 43 0.27 8.55 0.46
N GLU A 44 -0.32 9.38 1.30
CA GLU A 44 0.34 10.02 2.44
C GLU A 44 0.78 9.03 3.55
N GLU A 45 0.17 7.83 3.58
CA GLU A 45 0.46 6.76 4.55
C GLU A 45 1.25 5.60 3.93
N LEU A 46 1.60 5.68 2.64
CA LEU A 46 2.33 4.64 1.92
C LEU A 46 3.76 4.53 2.45
N ARG A 47 4.06 3.43 3.16
CA ARG A 47 5.37 3.16 3.77
C ARG A 47 6.07 1.91 3.27
N TYR A 48 5.32 0.98 2.68
CA TYR A 48 5.85 -0.32 2.27
C TYR A 48 5.56 -0.56 0.81
N TRP A 49 6.61 -0.71 0.01
CA TRP A 49 6.52 -1.08 -1.39
C TRP A 49 7.69 -1.98 -1.82
N ASP A 50 7.57 -2.53 -3.01
CA ASP A 50 8.63 -3.23 -3.72
C ASP A 50 8.89 -2.53 -5.06
N VAL A 51 10.15 -2.17 -5.30
CA VAL A 51 10.56 -1.42 -6.48
C VAL A 51 10.66 -2.32 -7.71
N ASP A 52 11.07 -3.58 -7.55
CA ASP A 52 11.22 -4.50 -8.67
C ASP A 52 9.83 -4.94 -9.18
N LEU A 53 8.96 -5.31 -8.23
CA LEU A 53 7.61 -5.78 -8.54
C LEU A 53 6.61 -4.65 -8.80
N GLN A 54 6.94 -3.40 -8.42
CA GLN A 54 6.03 -2.25 -8.48
C GLN A 54 4.73 -2.50 -7.71
N GLU A 55 4.86 -3.00 -6.48
CA GLU A 55 3.74 -3.41 -5.63
C GLU A 55 3.75 -2.62 -4.31
N ALA A 56 2.59 -2.13 -3.88
CA ALA A 56 2.40 -1.53 -2.55
C ALA A 56 1.80 -2.53 -1.54
N TYR A 57 2.11 -2.31 -0.26
CA TYR A 57 1.64 -3.14 0.85
C TYR A 57 1.12 -2.27 1.99
N ALA A 58 -0.05 -2.63 2.53
CA ALA A 58 -0.65 -1.90 3.65
C ALA A 58 0.14 -2.10 4.95
N THR A 59 0.77 -3.27 5.11
CA THR A 59 1.49 -3.66 6.32
C THR A 59 2.78 -4.40 5.97
N PRO A 60 3.77 -4.45 6.88
CA PRO A 60 4.96 -5.29 6.69
C PRO A 60 4.58 -6.77 6.61
N GLN A 61 3.51 -7.19 7.30
CA GLN A 61 2.98 -8.55 7.23
C GLN A 61 2.50 -8.88 5.81
N ALA A 62 1.80 -7.97 5.15
CA ALA A 62 1.39 -8.15 3.76
C ALA A 62 2.60 -8.35 2.83
N LYS A 63 3.70 -7.62 3.03
CA LYS A 63 4.94 -7.85 2.27
C LYS A 63 5.54 -9.24 2.55
N LEU A 64 5.59 -9.66 3.82
CA LEU A 64 6.08 -11.00 4.19
C LEU A 64 5.21 -12.12 3.61
N GLU A 65 3.88 -11.96 3.64
CA GLU A 65 2.95 -12.92 3.05
C GLU A 65 3.14 -13.02 1.52
N ARG A 66 3.40 -11.89 0.84
CA ARG A 66 3.75 -11.89 -0.59
C ARG A 66 5.02 -12.68 -0.90
N MET A 67 5.99 -12.66 0.02
CA MET A 67 7.22 -13.43 -0.06
C MET A 67 7.02 -14.93 0.30
N GLY A 68 5.80 -15.35 0.63
CA GLY A 68 5.47 -16.72 1.00
C GLY A 68 5.71 -17.05 2.48
N LEU A 69 6.04 -16.05 3.30
CA LEU A 69 6.23 -16.22 4.74
C LEU A 69 4.89 -16.02 5.46
N LYS A 70 4.23 -17.13 5.80
CA LYS A 70 3.04 -17.09 6.67
C LYS A 70 3.48 -16.89 8.12
N VAL A 71 3.41 -15.65 8.59
CA VAL A 71 3.63 -15.34 10.00
C VAL A 71 2.40 -15.78 10.79
N LYS A 72 2.44 -17.00 11.34
CA LYS A 72 1.52 -17.39 12.42
C LYS A 72 1.99 -16.72 13.70
N LEU A 73 1.16 -15.82 14.24
CA LEU A 73 1.28 -15.33 15.61
C LEU A 73 0.80 -16.41 16.59
#